data_AF-U6SL26-F1
#
_entry.id   AF-U6SL26-F1
#
_cell.length_a   1.000
_cell.length_b   1.000
_cell.length_c   1.000
_cell.angle_alpha   90.00
_cell.angle_beta   90.00
_cell.angle_gamma   90.00
#
_symmetry.space_group_name_H-M   'P 1'
#
loop_
_entity.id
_entity.type
_entity.pdbx_description
1 polymer ?
#
loop_
_entity_poly.entity_id
_entity_poly.type
_entity_poly.pdbx_seq_one_letter_code
_entity_poly.pdbx_strand_id
1 'polypeptide(L)'
;MKKQLFWERIETGISELKLSLDNDSNGEELIAAKVDLFEDILIIINNVGRSTEKSLHKYELWSNRYINKNEESQKSGVSVDSIRASILYFDSRIEYLIGGYLIIDMIVQCQTQSEIEKIRGELISRVASIRKGYFR
;
A
#
# COMPACT_ATOMS: atom_id res chain seq x y z
N MET A 1 0.71 -13.89 -16.71
CA MET A 1 1.01 -12.48 -16.35
C MET A 1 1.75 -12.46 -15.02
N LYS A 2 2.79 -11.63 -14.86
CA LYS A 2 3.47 -11.45 -13.58
C LYS A 2 2.51 -10.72 -12.63
N LYS A 3 2.25 -11.26 -11.44
CA LYS A 3 1.40 -10.59 -10.43
C LYS A 3 2.05 -9.25 -10.07
N GLN A 4 1.32 -8.15 -10.26
CA GLN A 4 1.75 -6.83 -9.78
C GLN A 4 1.80 -6.83 -8.25
N LEU A 5 2.85 -6.23 -7.71
CA LEU A 5 3.01 -5.98 -6.27
C LEU A 5 1.90 -5.03 -5.80
N PHE A 6 1.51 -5.13 -4.54
CA PHE A 6 0.50 -4.25 -3.96
C PHE A 6 0.90 -2.77 -4.06
N TRP A 7 2.18 -2.46 -3.88
CA TRP A 7 2.69 -1.10 -4.11
C TRP A 7 2.42 -0.58 -5.53
N GLU A 8 2.65 -1.41 -6.54
CA GLU A 8 2.45 -1.01 -7.95
C GLU A 8 0.98 -0.64 -8.19
N ARG A 9 0.05 -1.30 -7.48
CA ARG A 9 -1.38 -0.98 -7.56
C ARG A 9 -1.72 0.34 -6.87
N ILE A 10 -1.09 0.63 -5.73
CA ILE A 10 -1.23 1.93 -5.08
C ILE A 10 -0.71 3.04 -6.00
N GLU A 11 0.46 2.86 -6.62
CA GLU A 11 1.02 3.81 -7.58
C GLU A 11 0.09 4.03 -8.79
N THR A 12 -0.47 2.95 -9.34
CA THR A 12 -1.42 3.03 -10.46
C THR A 12 -2.68 3.80 -10.06
N GLY A 13 -3.31 3.45 -8.93
CA GLY A 13 -4.53 4.13 -8.48
C GLY A 13 -4.31 5.63 -8.22
N ILE A 14 -3.21 6.00 -7.57
CA ILE A 14 -2.85 7.42 -7.36
C ILE A 14 -2.63 8.14 -8.70
N SER A 15 -1.96 7.49 -9.65
CA SER A 15 -1.69 8.08 -10.97
C SER A 15 -2.97 8.30 -11.78
N GLU A 16 -3.90 7.34 -11.75
CA GLU A 16 -5.22 7.47 -12.40
C GLU A 16 -6.01 8.64 -11.83
N LEU A 17 -6.01 8.82 -10.50
CA LEU A 17 -6.69 9.96 -9.86
C LEU A 17 -6.08 11.31 -10.26
N LYS A 18 -4.75 11.40 -10.33
CA LYS A 18 -4.07 12.62 -10.78
C LYS A 18 -4.42 12.97 -12.23
N LEU A 19 -4.48 11.98 -13.11
CA LEU A 19 -4.92 12.19 -14.50
C LEU A 19 -6.38 12.65 -14.58
N SER A 20 -7.25 12.20 -13.68
CA SER A 20 -8.64 12.68 -13.62
C SER A 20 -8.74 14.15 -13.17
N LEU A 21 -7.92 14.57 -12.20
CA LEU A 21 -7.83 15.98 -11.74
C LEU A 21 -7.42 16.93 -12.87
N ASP A 22 -6.48 16.51 -13.71
CA ASP A 22 -5.98 17.34 -14.82
C ASP A 22 -7.02 17.52 -15.95
N ASN A 23 -8.05 16.66 -16.01
CA ASN A 23 -8.99 16.59 -17.13
C ASN A 23 -10.44 17.04 -16.81
N ASP A 24 -10.84 17.12 -15.53
CA ASP A 24 -12.23 17.42 -15.14
C ASP A 24 -12.32 18.26 -13.84
N SER A 25 -12.93 19.45 -13.92
CA SER A 25 -13.05 20.39 -12.79
C SER A 25 -14.31 20.18 -11.94
N ASN A 26 -15.26 19.37 -12.41
CA ASN A 26 -16.45 18.98 -11.63
C ASN A 26 -16.18 17.66 -10.90
N GLY A 27 -15.65 17.75 -9.69
CA GLY A 27 -15.35 16.56 -8.87
C GLY A 27 -14.09 16.66 -8.02
N GLU A 28 -13.45 17.84 -7.95
CA GLU A 28 -12.23 18.07 -7.16
C GLU A 28 -12.38 17.59 -5.71
N GLU A 29 -13.52 17.83 -5.06
CA GLU A 29 -13.77 17.38 -3.68
C GLU A 29 -13.79 15.85 -3.55
N LEU A 30 -14.41 15.15 -4.49
CA LEU A 30 -14.46 13.68 -4.50
C LEU A 30 -13.06 13.12 -4.77
N ILE A 31 -12.32 13.68 -5.73
CA ILE A 31 -10.97 13.21 -6.04
C ILE A 31 -10.02 13.48 -4.87
N ALA A 32 -10.10 14.66 -4.24
CA ALA A 32 -9.34 14.98 -3.03
C ALA A 32 -9.63 13.96 -1.93
N ALA A 33 -10.90 13.63 -1.68
CA ALA A 33 -11.27 12.63 -0.69
C ALA A 33 -10.75 11.20 -1.03
N LYS A 34 -10.66 10.84 -2.32
CA LYS A 34 -10.03 9.58 -2.75
C LYS A 34 -8.53 9.60 -2.49
N VAL A 35 -7.86 10.71 -2.79
CA VAL A 35 -6.43 10.91 -2.53
C VAL A 35 -6.14 10.82 -1.03
N ASP A 36 -6.93 11.50 -0.20
CA ASP A 36 -6.81 11.42 1.27
C ASP A 36 -6.91 9.97 1.77
N LEU A 37 -7.82 9.17 1.19
CA LEU A 37 -7.97 7.77 1.56
C LEU A 37 -6.77 6.90 1.11
N PHE A 38 -6.13 7.22 -0.01
CA PHE A 38 -4.85 6.61 -0.39
C PHE A 38 -3.73 7.01 0.57
N GLU A 39 -3.69 8.26 1.03
CA GLU A 39 -2.71 8.71 2.02
C GLU A 39 -2.90 7.98 3.36
N ASP A 40 -4.14 7.76 3.80
CA ASP A 40 -4.42 6.94 4.97
C ASP A 40 -3.87 5.51 4.84
N ILE A 41 -4.01 4.89 3.66
CA ILE A 41 -3.41 3.59 3.37
C ILE A 41 -1.89 3.65 3.51
N LEU A 42 -1.24 4.68 2.96
CA LEU A 42 0.21 4.86 3.07
C LEU A 42 0.66 5.08 4.53
N ILE A 43 -0.11 5.83 5.31
CA ILE A 43 0.12 6.03 6.74
C ILE A 43 0.01 4.69 7.49
N ILE A 44 -1.00 3.86 7.20
CA ILE A 44 -1.13 2.52 7.77
C ILE A 44 0.09 1.67 7.44
N ILE A 45 0.53 1.67 6.18
CA ILE A 45 1.71 0.92 5.72
C ILE A 45 2.97 1.38 6.45
N ASN A 46 3.20 2.68 6.56
CA ASN A 46 4.36 3.24 7.25
C ASN A 46 4.36 2.85 8.75
N ASN A 47 3.20 2.93 9.41
CA ASN A 47 3.05 2.53 10.80
C ASN A 47 3.31 1.03 11.00
N VAL A 48 2.89 0.19 10.07
CA VAL A 48 3.17 -1.25 10.08
C VAL A 48 4.65 -1.52 9.85
N GLY A 49 5.24 -0.85 8.86
CA GLY A 49 6.67 -0.95 8.55
C GLY A 49 7.52 -0.58 9.76
N ARG A 50 7.17 0.48 10.48
CA ARG A 50 7.92 0.97 11.65
C ARG A 50 7.54 0.31 12.99
N SER A 51 6.71 -0.73 12.98
CA SER A 51 6.21 -1.34 14.21
C SER A 51 7.27 -2.12 15.01
N THR A 52 8.27 -2.68 14.33
CA THR A 52 9.39 -3.46 14.89
C THR A 52 10.61 -3.30 14.01
N GLU A 53 11.83 -3.50 14.54
CA GLU A 53 13.07 -3.43 13.73
C GLU A 53 13.05 -4.42 12.55
N LYS A 54 12.53 -5.63 12.78
CA LYS A 54 12.38 -6.64 11.72
C LYS A 54 11.38 -6.22 10.63
N SER A 55 10.33 -5.49 11.01
CA SER A 55 9.37 -4.94 10.04
C SER A 55 9.95 -3.73 9.31
N LEU A 56 10.77 -2.92 9.99
CA LEU A 56 11.40 -1.73 9.43
C LEU A 56 12.33 -2.10 8.29
N HIS A 57 13.20 -3.09 8.52
CA HIS A 57 14.10 -3.57 7.48
C HIS A 57 13.34 -4.09 6.24
N LYS A 58 12.27 -4.86 6.44
CA LYS A 58 11.44 -5.37 5.35
C LYS A 58 10.71 -4.24 4.61
N TYR A 59 10.24 -3.24 5.34
CA TYR A 59 9.61 -2.06 4.79
C TYR A 59 10.59 -1.26 3.92
N GLU A 60 11.81 -1.03 4.39
CA GLU A 60 12.85 -0.30 3.64
C GLU A 60 13.22 -1.03 2.34
N LEU A 61 13.37 -2.36 2.38
CA LEU A 61 13.61 -3.17 1.18
C LEU A 61 12.42 -3.09 0.20
N TRP A 62 11.19 -3.05 0.71
CA TRP A 62 9.99 -2.96 -0.11
C TRP A 62 9.78 -1.56 -0.71
N SER A 63 9.97 -0.49 0.08
CA SER A 63 9.87 0.90 -0.40
C SER A 63 10.97 1.21 -1.41
N ASN A 64 12.14 0.60 -1.25
CA ASN A 64 13.28 0.72 -2.17
C ASN A 64 13.43 -0.50 -3.08
N ARG A 65 12.33 -1.15 -3.52
CA ARG A 65 12.38 -2.42 -4.30
C ARG A 65 13.23 -2.40 -5.58
N TYR A 66 13.51 -1.21 -6.12
CA TYR A 66 14.37 -0.98 -7.29
C TYR A 66 15.87 -0.95 -6.97
N ILE A 67 16.26 -1.15 -5.71
CA ILE A 67 17.67 -1.26 -5.31
C ILE A 67 18.39 -2.36 -6.09
N ASN A 68 19.69 -2.14 -6.30
CA ASN A 68 20.58 -3.18 -6.77
C ASN A 68 20.69 -4.27 -5.70
N LYS A 69 19.97 -5.37 -5.91
CA LYS A 69 19.88 -6.46 -4.92
C LYS A 69 21.22 -7.14 -4.68
N ASN A 70 22.14 -7.10 -5.65
CA ASN A 70 23.48 -7.66 -5.47
C ASN A 70 24.32 -6.79 -4.52
N GLU A 71 24.27 -5.46 -4.70
CA GLU A 71 24.94 -4.55 -3.77
C GLU A 71 24.34 -4.64 -2.37
N GLU A 72 23.02 -4.68 -2.27
CA GLU A 72 22.34 -4.81 -0.98
C GLU A 72 22.69 -6.14 -0.31
N SER A 73 22.74 -7.23 -1.08
CA SER A 73 23.15 -8.55 -0.60
C SER A 73 24.57 -8.53 -0.04
N GLN A 74 25.50 -7.83 -0.71
CA GLN A 74 26.88 -7.67 -0.23
C GLN A 74 26.96 -6.83 1.05
N LYS A 75 26.19 -5.73 1.15
CA LYS A 75 26.18 -4.84 2.32
C LYS A 75 25.57 -5.49 3.56
N SER A 76 24.47 -6.20 3.37
CA SER A 76 23.66 -6.78 4.46
C SER A 76 24.06 -8.20 4.83
N GLY A 77 24.88 -8.87 4.00
CA GLY A 77 25.28 -10.26 4.21
C GLY A 77 24.16 -11.28 4.00
N VAL A 78 23.01 -10.89 3.45
CA VAL A 78 21.90 -11.81 3.12
C VAL A 78 21.87 -12.13 1.63
N SER A 79 21.33 -13.29 1.25
CA SER A 79 21.24 -13.65 -0.17
C SER A 79 20.24 -12.78 -0.94
N VAL A 80 20.47 -12.59 -2.24
CA VAL A 80 19.54 -11.90 -3.15
C VAL A 80 18.12 -12.49 -3.07
N ASP A 81 18.00 -13.81 -2.95
CA ASP A 81 16.70 -14.46 -2.84
C ASP A 81 16.02 -14.18 -1.50
N SER A 82 16.79 -14.02 -0.42
CA SER A 82 16.26 -13.59 0.88
C SER A 82 15.73 -12.15 0.83
N ILE A 83 16.41 -11.27 0.08
CA ILE A 83 15.93 -9.89 -0.17
C ILE A 83 14.63 -9.92 -0.97
N ARG A 84 14.57 -10.69 -2.07
CA ARG A 84 13.34 -10.85 -2.87
C ARG A 84 12.19 -11.41 -2.03
N ALA A 85 12.46 -12.45 -1.24
CA ALA A 85 11.46 -13.04 -0.36
C ALA A 85 10.96 -12.04 0.69
N SER A 86 11.84 -11.20 1.22
CA SER A 86 11.47 -10.17 2.21
C SER A 86 10.54 -9.11 1.62
N ILE A 87 10.83 -8.65 0.39
CA ILE A 87 9.97 -7.71 -0.36
C ILE A 87 8.59 -8.35 -0.59
N LEU A 88 8.55 -9.57 -1.14
CA LEU A 88 7.29 -10.26 -1.44
C LEU A 88 6.48 -10.59 -0.18
N TYR A 89 7.17 -10.95 0.90
CA TYR A 89 6.54 -11.19 2.19
C TYR A 89 5.86 -9.91 2.68
N PHE A 90 6.59 -8.80 2.73
CA PHE A 90 6.03 -7.53 3.21
C PHE A 90 4.84 -7.09 2.35
N ASP A 91 4.98 -7.15 1.02
CA ASP A 91 3.93 -6.84 0.06
C ASP A 91 2.66 -7.66 0.31
N SER A 92 2.79 -8.98 0.48
CA SER A 92 1.67 -9.87 0.74
C SER A 92 1.00 -9.61 2.09
N ARG A 93 1.77 -9.20 3.11
CA ARG A 93 1.22 -8.86 4.44
C ARG A 93 0.43 -7.58 4.40
N ILE A 94 0.92 -6.57 3.68
CA ILE A 94 0.19 -5.32 3.47
C ILE A 94 -1.06 -5.56 2.62
N GLU A 95 -0.95 -6.33 1.53
CA GLU A 95 -2.08 -6.71 0.68
C GLU A 95 -3.19 -7.33 1.53
N TYR A 96 -2.84 -8.29 2.40
CA TYR A 96 -3.80 -8.92 3.30
C TYR A 96 -4.43 -7.94 4.32
N LEU A 97 -3.60 -7.08 4.93
CA LEU A 97 -4.03 -6.12 5.94
C LEU A 97 -5.03 -5.10 5.37
N ILE A 98 -4.70 -4.51 4.23
CA ILE A 98 -5.53 -3.49 3.58
C ILE A 98 -6.74 -4.11 2.91
N GLY A 99 -6.62 -5.33 2.39
CA GLY A 99 -7.69 -6.01 1.63
C GLY A 99 -7.44 -6.11 0.13
N GLY A 100 -6.21 -5.82 -0.29
CA GLY A 100 -5.71 -6.09 -1.63
C GLY A 100 -6.44 -5.31 -2.70
N TYR A 101 -6.66 -5.99 -3.83
CA TYR A 101 -7.24 -5.40 -5.05
C TYR A 101 -8.60 -4.75 -4.80
N LEU A 102 -9.42 -5.33 -3.92
CA LEU A 102 -10.78 -4.87 -3.68
C LEU A 102 -10.84 -3.43 -3.15
N ILE A 103 -10.00 -3.07 -2.16
CA ILE A 103 -10.05 -1.72 -1.58
C ILE A 103 -9.52 -0.68 -2.56
N ILE A 104 -8.43 -0.97 -3.28
CA ILE A 104 -7.85 -0.02 -4.25
C ILE A 104 -8.86 0.28 -5.37
N ASP A 105 -9.47 -0.76 -5.94
CA ASP A 105 -10.47 -0.62 -6.99
C ASP A 105 -11.71 0.12 -6.49
N MET A 106 -12.18 -0.17 -5.28
CA MET A 106 -13.33 0.52 -4.67
C MET A 106 -13.07 2.02 -4.54
N ILE A 107 -11.85 2.44 -4.16
CA ILE A 107 -11.48 3.85 -4.07
C ILE A 107 -11.51 4.51 -5.45
N VAL A 108 -10.88 3.88 -6.45
CA VAL A 108 -10.84 4.43 -7.82
C VAL A 108 -12.25 4.55 -8.39
N GLN A 109 -13.09 3.52 -8.22
CA GLN A 109 -14.40 3.42 -8.86
C GLN A 109 -15.53 4.17 -8.14
N CYS A 110 -15.37 4.54 -6.87
CA CYS A 110 -16.45 5.22 -6.14
C CYS A 110 -16.83 6.57 -6.80
N GLN A 111 -18.11 6.91 -6.75
CA GLN A 111 -18.71 8.05 -7.45
C GLN A 111 -19.25 9.10 -6.49
N THR A 112 -19.26 8.81 -5.18
CA THR A 112 -19.83 9.68 -4.16
C THR A 112 -19.00 9.73 -2.88
N GLN A 113 -19.09 10.85 -2.15
CA GLN A 113 -18.44 11.01 -0.86
C GLN A 113 -18.89 9.95 0.17
N SER A 114 -20.17 9.57 0.11
CA SER A 114 -20.72 8.54 1.01
C SER A 114 -20.10 7.16 0.78
N GLU A 115 -19.72 6.83 -0.46
CA GLU A 115 -19.03 5.59 -0.77
C GLU A 115 -17.59 5.62 -0.23
N ILE A 116 -16.89 6.76 -0.34
CA ILE A 116 -15.56 6.94 0.26
C ILE A 116 -15.60 6.72 1.76
N GLU A 117 -16.55 7.33 2.47
CA GLU A 117 -16.70 7.16 3.91
C GLU A 117 -16.99 5.69 4.30
N LYS A 118 -17.78 4.99 3.48
CA LYS A 118 -18.02 3.57 3.67
C LYS A 118 -16.74 2.75 3.49
N ILE A 119 -15.96 3.01 2.44
CA ILE A 119 -14.67 2.33 2.19
C ILE A 119 -13.69 2.61 3.34
N ARG A 120 -13.63 3.86 3.80
CA ARG A 120 -12.82 4.28 4.96
C ARG A 120 -13.23 3.51 6.22
N GLY A 121 -14.52 3.37 6.48
CA GLY A 121 -15.04 2.55 7.59
C GLY A 121 -14.67 1.08 7.49
N GLU A 122 -14.77 0.49 6.30
CA GLU A 122 -14.36 -0.90 6.02
C GLU A 122 -12.85 -1.09 6.24
N LEU A 123 -12.03 -0.15 5.78
CA LEU A 123 -10.58 -0.14 5.99
C LEU A 123 -10.24 -0.09 7.48
N ILE A 124 -10.83 0.84 8.24
CA ILE A 124 -10.59 0.98 9.68
C ILE A 124 -10.98 -0.29 10.43
N SER A 125 -12.17 -0.83 10.15
CA SER A 125 -12.67 -2.06 10.77
C SER A 125 -11.71 -3.23 10.52
N ARG A 126 -11.23 -3.37 9.28
CA ARG A 126 -10.28 -4.41 8.89
C ARG A 126 -8.96 -4.27 9.62
N VAL A 127 -8.34 -3.09 9.60
CA VAL A 127 -7.05 -2.84 10.28
C VAL A 127 -7.19 -3.08 11.78
N ALA A 128 -8.29 -2.66 12.40
CA ALA A 128 -8.56 -2.87 13.83
C ALA A 128 -8.70 -4.37 14.17
N SER A 129 -9.38 -5.15 13.33
CA SER A 129 -9.56 -6.60 13.54
C SER A 129 -8.24 -7.38 13.46
N ILE A 130 -7.33 -6.97 12.57
CA ILE A 130 -6.05 -7.66 12.32
C ILE A 130 -4.98 -7.28 13.36
N ARG A 131 -5.09 -6.12 14.03
CA ARG A 131 -4.12 -5.64 15.03
C ARG A 131 -3.91 -6.58 16.24
N LYS A 132 -4.84 -7.50 16.54
CA LYS A 132 -4.67 -8.50 17.61
C LYS A 132 -3.75 -9.66 17.19
N GLY A 133 -2.46 -9.37 16.96
CA GLY A 133 -1.40 -10.39 16.91
C GLY A 133 -0.68 -10.63 15.58
N TYR A 134 -0.98 -9.90 14.51
CA TYR A 134 -0.45 -10.20 13.16
C TYR A 134 0.98 -9.73 12.88
N PHE A 135 1.58 -8.89 13.74
CA PHE A 135 2.95 -8.37 13.55
C PHE A 135 3.88 -8.64 14.74
N ARG A 136 3.47 -9.53 15.67
CA ARG A 136 4.38 -10.10 16.68
C ARG A 136 5.24 -11.20 16.08
#